data_AF-A0A0P9ISG1-F1
#
_entry.id   AF-A0A0P9ISG1-F1
#
_cell.length_a   1.000
_cell.length_b   1.000
_cell.length_c   1.000
_cell.angle_alpha   90.00
_cell.angle_beta   90.00
_cell.angle_gamma   90.00
#
_symmetry.space_group_name_H-M   'P 1'
#
loop_
_entity.id
_entity.type
_entity.pdbx_description
1 polymer ?
#
loop_
_entity_poly.entity_id
_entity_poly.type
_entity_poly.pdbx_seq_one_letter_code
_entity_poly.pdbx_strand_id
1 'polypeptide(L)'
;MTSSTPALAMSPDESHLLDQTTTHERVLLAQAVFEKGSDDWEAVGRLLRGHALLKARTDEWFTAQHLARTFGVLLQHVGVEPATAFPPQSPEVRKIAHKYYMDRVHELYQAMEACQDQFRIMYSEIQELKDGKLDWRLTHPERALPPSPVRGQQALP
;
A
#
# COMPACT_ATOMS: atom_id res chain seq x y z
N MET A 1 14.67 -27.57 4.60
CA MET A 1 14.23 -27.58 3.18
C MET A 1 13.01 -26.67 3.09
N THR A 2 13.21 -25.39 2.81
CA THR A 2 12.12 -24.42 2.62
C THR A 2 11.76 -24.41 1.14
N SER A 3 10.73 -25.18 0.78
CA SER A 3 10.13 -25.13 -0.55
C SER A 3 9.37 -23.81 -0.68
N SER A 4 10.06 -22.77 -1.18
CA SER A 4 9.39 -21.62 -1.78
C SER A 4 8.72 -22.11 -3.05
N THR A 5 7.42 -22.36 -2.98
CA THR A 5 6.58 -22.55 -4.16
C THR A 5 6.77 -21.34 -5.07
N PRO A 6 7.11 -21.51 -6.36
CA PRO A 6 7.23 -20.39 -7.27
C PRO A 6 5.84 -19.74 -7.39
N ALA A 7 5.76 -18.44 -7.15
CA ALA A 7 4.57 -17.67 -7.50
C ALA A 7 4.25 -17.99 -8.98
N LEU A 8 3.03 -18.48 -9.24
CA LEU A 8 2.52 -18.65 -10.60
C LEU A 8 2.78 -17.34 -11.34
N ALA A 9 3.55 -17.38 -12.44
CA ALA A 9 4.02 -16.18 -13.13
C ALA A 9 2.83 -15.25 -13.43
N MET A 10 2.77 -14.13 -12.70
CA MET A 10 1.70 -13.14 -12.85
C MET A 10 1.89 -12.38 -14.15
N SER A 11 0.79 -12.10 -14.85
CA SER A 11 0.83 -11.23 -16.02
C SER A 11 1.17 -9.78 -15.61
N PRO A 12 1.64 -8.94 -16.55
CA PRO A 12 1.91 -7.53 -16.28
C PRO A 12 0.67 -6.79 -15.74
N ASP A 13 -0.51 -7.09 -16.28
CA ASP A 13 -1.77 -6.47 -15.86
C ASP A 13 -2.15 -6.85 -14.42
N GLU A 14 -1.93 -8.10 -14.04
CA GLU A 14 -2.19 -8.59 -12.67
C GLU A 14 -1.20 -7.99 -11.67
N SER A 15 0.07 -7.86 -12.07
CA SER A 15 1.10 -7.21 -11.25
C SER A 15 0.77 -5.73 -11.02
N HIS A 16 0.36 -5.02 -12.08
CA HIS A 16 -0.07 -3.64 -11.97
C HIS A 16 -1.32 -3.49 -11.10
N LEU A 17 -2.30 -4.40 -11.21
CA LEU A 17 -3.48 -4.40 -10.34
C LEU A 17 -3.10 -4.64 -8.87
N LEU A 18 -2.14 -5.54 -8.61
CA LEU A 18 -1.63 -5.78 -7.28
C LEU A 18 -1.01 -4.50 -6.71
N ASP A 19 -0.15 -3.82 -7.47
CA ASP A 19 0.53 -2.58 -7.05
C ASP A 19 -0.45 -1.43 -6.77
N GLN A 20 -1.53 -1.32 -7.54
CA GLN A 20 -2.59 -0.32 -7.32
C GLN A 20 -3.51 -0.64 -6.13
N THR A 21 -3.48 -1.88 -5.64
CA THR A 21 -4.27 -2.31 -4.49
C THR A 21 -3.42 -2.21 -3.24
N THR A 22 -3.74 -1.26 -2.37
CA THR A 22 -3.02 -1.04 -1.12
C THR A 22 -3.16 -2.24 -0.18
N THR A 23 -2.20 -2.43 0.71
CA THR A 23 -2.22 -3.50 1.74
C THR A 23 -3.51 -3.58 2.54
N HIS A 24 -4.08 -2.46 2.99
CA HIS A 24 -5.33 -2.48 3.76
C HIS A 24 -6.53 -2.89 2.90
N GLU A 25 -6.57 -2.51 1.62
CA GLU A 25 -7.59 -3.02 0.69
C GLU A 25 -7.45 -4.53 0.46
N ARG A 26 -6.22 -5.04 0.36
CA ARG A 26 -5.97 -6.50 0.27
C ARG A 26 -6.51 -7.22 1.50
N VAL A 27 -6.27 -6.69 2.69
CA VAL A 27 -6.82 -7.23 3.96
C VAL A 27 -8.33 -7.22 3.95
N LEU A 28 -8.94 -6.07 3.69
CA LEU A 28 -10.39 -5.89 3.76
C LEU A 28 -11.10 -6.79 2.75
N LEU A 29 -10.60 -6.87 1.52
CA LEU A 29 -11.15 -7.78 0.51
C LEU A 29 -11.05 -9.24 0.95
N ALA A 30 -9.89 -9.68 1.41
CA ALA A 30 -9.71 -11.07 1.86
C ALA A 30 -10.60 -11.41 3.07
N GLN A 31 -10.79 -10.47 4.00
CA GLN A 31 -11.70 -10.63 5.14
C GLN A 31 -13.18 -10.64 4.71
N ALA A 32 -13.56 -9.79 3.76
CA ALA A 32 -14.93 -9.76 3.25
C ALA A 32 -15.28 -11.06 2.49
N VAL A 33 -14.35 -11.58 1.70
CA VAL A 33 -14.49 -12.91 1.05
C VAL A 33 -14.48 -14.02 2.09
N PHE A 34 -13.68 -13.91 3.16
CA PHE A 34 -13.75 -14.88 4.27
C PHE A 34 -15.13 -14.89 4.92
N GLU A 35 -15.78 -13.74 5.07
CA GLU A 35 -17.09 -13.64 5.69
C GLU A 35 -18.24 -14.09 4.78
N LYS A 36 -18.23 -13.67 3.50
CA LYS A 36 -19.34 -13.89 2.56
C LYS A 36 -19.13 -15.07 1.60
N GLY A 37 -17.92 -15.61 1.52
CA GLY A 37 -17.51 -16.52 0.45
C GLY A 37 -17.26 -15.77 -0.86
N SER A 38 -16.96 -16.53 -1.91
CA SER A 38 -16.69 -16.00 -3.25
C SER A 38 -17.77 -16.36 -4.29
N ASP A 39 -18.94 -16.81 -3.82
CA ASP A 39 -20.10 -17.13 -4.67
C ASP A 39 -21.00 -15.91 -4.93
N ASP A 40 -21.04 -14.96 -3.98
CA ASP A 40 -21.81 -13.72 -4.09
C ASP A 40 -20.91 -12.50 -3.92
N TRP A 41 -20.28 -12.09 -5.02
CA TRP A 41 -19.41 -10.91 -5.07
C TRP A 41 -20.16 -9.60 -4.85
N GLU A 42 -21.47 -9.54 -5.08
CA GLU A 42 -22.26 -8.36 -4.75
C GLU A 42 -22.40 -8.21 -3.23
N ALA A 43 -22.58 -9.31 -2.49
CA ALA A 43 -22.58 -9.28 -1.03
C ALA A 43 -21.22 -8.83 -0.46
N VAL A 44 -20.12 -9.26 -1.06
CA VAL A 44 -18.77 -8.78 -0.73
C VAL A 44 -18.67 -7.26 -0.95
N GLY A 45 -19.10 -6.78 -2.13
CA GLY A 45 -19.08 -5.36 -2.45
C GLY A 45 -19.98 -4.51 -1.53
N ARG A 46 -21.17 -5.02 -1.17
CA ARG A 46 -22.07 -4.36 -0.20
C ARG A 46 -21.43 -4.28 1.20
N LEU A 47 -20.73 -5.32 1.64
CA LEU A 47 -20.04 -5.33 2.93
C LEU A 47 -18.90 -4.29 2.98
N LEU A 48 -18.16 -4.14 1.88
CA LEU A 48 -17.04 -3.21 1.79
C LEU A 48 -17.48 -1.74 1.59
N ARG A 49 -18.66 -1.52 1.00
CA ARG A 49 -19.16 -0.18 0.72
C ARG A 49 -19.42 0.58 2.02
N GLY A 50 -18.87 1.78 2.12
CA GLY A 50 -18.96 2.63 3.32
C GLY A 50 -17.89 2.35 4.38
N HIS A 51 -16.97 1.41 4.15
CA HIS A 51 -15.86 1.18 5.06
C HIS A 51 -14.97 2.42 5.17
N ALA A 52 -14.60 2.81 6.39
CA ALA A 52 -13.91 4.08 6.65
C ALA A 52 -12.56 4.21 5.93
N LEU A 53 -11.87 3.09 5.71
CA LEU A 53 -10.59 3.05 4.99
C LEU A 53 -10.74 3.01 3.46
N LEU A 54 -11.95 2.83 2.93
CA LEU A 54 -12.21 2.73 1.48
C LEU A 54 -12.91 3.97 0.91
N LYS A 55 -12.94 5.08 1.67
CA LYS A 55 -13.63 6.32 1.27
C LYS A 55 -13.12 6.95 -0.03
N ALA A 56 -11.87 6.70 -0.38
CA ALA A 56 -11.27 7.23 -1.61
C ALA A 56 -11.62 6.40 -2.86
N ARG A 57 -12.23 5.22 -2.71
CA ARG A 57 -12.60 4.36 -3.84
C ARG A 57 -13.96 4.76 -4.42
N THR A 58 -14.06 4.68 -5.74
CA THR A 58 -15.29 4.90 -6.51
C THR A 58 -16.14 3.64 -6.56
N ASP A 59 -17.40 3.75 -7.01
CA ASP A 59 -18.31 2.61 -7.13
C ASP A 59 -17.79 1.49 -8.02
N GLU A 60 -16.96 1.81 -9.02
CA GLU A 60 -16.31 0.84 -9.92
C GLU A 60 -15.46 -0.19 -9.16
N TRP A 61 -14.81 0.24 -8.06
CA TRP A 61 -13.98 -0.63 -7.22
C TRP A 61 -14.81 -1.71 -6.51
N PHE A 62 -16.07 -1.40 -6.19
CA PHE A 62 -16.98 -2.31 -5.48
C PHE A 62 -17.80 -3.19 -6.41
N THR A 63 -17.53 -3.17 -7.72
CA THR A 63 -18.21 -4.04 -8.69
C THR A 63 -17.79 -5.50 -8.49
N ALA A 64 -18.73 -6.43 -8.68
CA ALA A 64 -18.47 -7.86 -8.54
C ALA A 64 -17.29 -8.32 -9.40
N GLN A 65 -17.20 -7.83 -10.64
CA GLN A 65 -16.11 -8.14 -11.57
C GLN A 65 -14.75 -7.66 -11.06
N HIS A 66 -14.67 -6.41 -10.56
CA HIS A 66 -13.42 -5.88 -10.04
C HIS A 66 -12.97 -6.64 -8.78
N LEU A 67 -13.88 -6.89 -7.84
CA LEU A 67 -13.57 -7.60 -6.60
C LEU A 67 -13.11 -9.04 -6.85
N ALA A 68 -13.79 -9.76 -7.76
CA ALA A 68 -13.41 -11.12 -8.15
C ALA A 68 -12.03 -11.15 -8.80
N ARG A 69 -11.77 -10.24 -9.75
CA ARG A 69 -10.46 -10.12 -10.41
C ARG A 69 -9.36 -9.80 -9.41
N THR A 70 -9.56 -8.79 -8.57
CA THR A 70 -8.58 -8.39 -7.56
C THR A 70 -8.31 -9.53 -6.59
N PHE A 71 -9.34 -10.23 -6.11
CA PHE A 71 -9.14 -11.38 -5.23
C PHE A 71 -8.38 -12.53 -5.91
N GLY A 72 -8.64 -12.79 -7.20
CA GLY A 72 -7.87 -13.74 -8.02
C GLY A 72 -6.38 -13.40 -8.06
N VAL A 73 -6.04 -12.13 -8.26
CA VAL A 73 -4.66 -11.64 -8.18
C VAL A 73 -4.06 -11.85 -6.79
N LEU A 74 -4.84 -11.64 -5.74
CA LEU A 74 -4.37 -11.86 -4.36
C LEU A 74 -4.11 -13.34 -4.04
N LEU A 75 -4.89 -14.26 -4.60
CA LEU A 75 -4.70 -15.71 -4.49
C LEU A 75 -3.38 -16.12 -5.15
N GLN A 76 -3.20 -15.70 -6.40
CA GLN A 76 -2.01 -16.01 -7.20
C GLN A 76 -0.74 -15.49 -6.54
N HIS A 77 -0.77 -14.26 -6.02
CA HIS A 77 0.35 -13.64 -5.31
C HIS A 77 0.75 -14.41 -4.04
N VAL A 78 -0.18 -15.12 -3.39
CA VAL A 78 0.08 -15.97 -2.21
C VAL A 78 0.38 -17.42 -2.61
N GLY A 79 0.28 -17.76 -3.90
CA GLY A 79 0.48 -19.12 -4.40
C GLY A 79 -0.65 -20.08 -4.02
N VAL A 80 -1.87 -19.56 -3.84
CA VAL A 80 -3.08 -20.38 -3.64
C VAL A 80 -3.74 -20.59 -4.98
N GLU A 81 -4.00 -21.85 -5.33
CA GLU A 81 -4.70 -22.22 -6.56
C GLU A 81 -6.12 -21.62 -6.57
N PRO A 82 -6.54 -21.02 -7.70
CA PRO A 82 -7.91 -20.53 -7.84
C PRO A 82 -8.89 -21.71 -7.79
N ALA A 83 -9.85 -21.64 -6.86
CA ALA A 83 -10.99 -22.54 -6.82
C ALA A 83 -12.17 -21.93 -7.58
N THR A 84 -13.12 -22.78 -8.02
CA THR A 84 -14.39 -22.32 -8.60
C THR A 84 -15.12 -21.37 -7.66
N ALA A 85 -15.14 -21.71 -6.37
CA ALA A 85 -15.62 -20.84 -5.31
C ALA A 85 -15.04 -21.25 -3.95
N PHE A 86 -14.91 -20.27 -3.07
CA PHE A 86 -14.57 -20.45 -1.67
C PHE A 86 -15.82 -20.25 -0.81
N PRO A 87 -16.23 -21.24 -0.02
CA PRO A 87 -17.33 -21.04 0.90
C PRO A 87 -16.94 -20.04 2.01
N PRO A 88 -17.94 -19.40 2.65
CA PRO A 88 -17.71 -18.61 3.85
C PRO A 88 -16.87 -19.37 4.87
N GLN A 89 -15.94 -18.66 5.49
CA GLN A 89 -15.04 -19.12 6.53
C GLN A 89 -14.08 -20.27 6.14
N SER A 90 -13.88 -20.50 4.84
CA SER A 90 -12.94 -21.52 4.34
C SER A 90 -11.52 -21.33 4.90
N PRO A 91 -10.81 -22.44 5.21
CA PRO A 91 -9.47 -22.38 5.78
C PRO A 91 -8.46 -21.76 4.81
N GLU A 92 -8.66 -21.91 3.50
CA GLU A 92 -7.84 -21.29 2.45
C GLU A 92 -7.93 -19.77 2.51
N VAL A 93 -9.16 -19.23 2.52
CA VAL A 93 -9.37 -17.78 2.60
C VAL A 93 -8.91 -17.22 3.95
N ARG A 94 -9.05 -17.99 5.04
CA ARG A 94 -8.49 -17.63 6.35
C ARG A 94 -6.98 -17.41 6.28
N LYS A 95 -6.23 -18.31 5.63
CA LYS A 95 -4.78 -18.20 5.48
C LYS A 95 -4.39 -16.93 4.72
N ILE A 96 -5.15 -16.61 3.67
CA ILE A 96 -4.91 -15.42 2.84
C ILE A 96 -5.22 -14.14 3.61
N ALA A 97 -6.37 -14.08 4.29
CA ALA A 97 -6.73 -12.94 5.14
C ALA A 97 -5.69 -12.72 6.24
N HIS A 98 -5.21 -13.81 6.87
CA HIS A 98 -4.15 -13.73 7.88
C HIS A 98 -2.83 -13.23 7.30
N LYS A 99 -2.43 -13.71 6.12
CA LYS A 99 -1.21 -13.25 5.43
C LYS A 99 -1.25 -11.75 5.20
N TYR A 100 -2.31 -11.23 4.56
CA TYR A 100 -2.38 -9.79 4.28
C TYR A 100 -2.53 -8.97 5.57
N TYR A 101 -3.18 -9.51 6.60
CA TYR A 101 -3.23 -8.87 7.91
C TYR A 101 -1.83 -8.70 8.49
N MET A 102 -0.98 -9.74 8.44
CA MET A 102 0.43 -9.64 8.86
C MET A 102 1.21 -8.64 7.99
N ASP A 103 1.02 -8.63 6.67
CA ASP A 103 1.64 -7.63 5.79
C ASP A 103 1.30 -6.20 6.22
N ARG A 104 0.02 -5.95 6.53
CA ARG A 104 -0.45 -4.64 7.01
C ARG A 104 0.13 -4.28 8.37
N VAL A 105 0.25 -5.25 9.27
CA VAL A 105 0.90 -5.04 10.58
C VAL A 105 2.36 -4.62 10.39
N HIS A 106 3.12 -5.32 9.55
CA HIS A 106 4.51 -4.98 9.26
C HIS A 106 4.66 -3.60 8.62
N GLU A 107 3.83 -3.26 7.63
CA GLU A 107 3.82 -1.94 7.01
C GLU A 107 3.56 -0.83 8.04
N LEU A 108 2.60 -1.02 8.96
CA LEU A 108 2.31 -0.04 10.00
C LEU A 108 3.50 0.13 10.97
N TYR A 109 4.17 -0.96 11.34
CA TYR A 109 5.40 -0.88 12.15
C TYR A 109 6.51 -0.09 11.46
N GLN A 110 6.75 -0.38 10.17
CA GLN A 110 7.75 0.33 9.37
C GLN A 110 7.43 1.83 9.25
N ALA A 111 6.15 2.17 9.06
CA ALA A 111 5.72 3.56 8.99
C ALA A 111 5.92 4.30 10.34
N MET A 112 5.68 3.63 11.46
CA MET A 112 5.94 4.18 12.80
C MET A 112 7.43 4.41 13.04
N GLU A 113 8.28 3.46 12.68
CA GLU A 113 9.74 3.56 12.81
C GLU A 113 10.29 4.72 11.96
N ALA A 114 9.88 4.80 10.68
CA ALA A 114 10.28 5.89 9.80
C ALA A 114 9.85 7.27 10.34
N CYS A 115 8.65 7.36 10.93
CA CYS A 115 8.17 8.59 11.57
C CYS A 115 9.03 8.98 12.79
N GLN A 116 9.42 8.00 13.61
CA GLN A 116 10.31 8.23 14.76
C GLN A 116 11.70 8.71 14.33
N ASP A 117 12.27 8.13 13.27
CA ASP A 117 13.57 8.54 12.76
C ASP A 117 13.53 9.95 12.16
N GLN A 118 12.49 10.28 11.39
CA GLN A 118 12.27 11.64 10.90
C GLN A 118 12.15 12.64 12.05
N PHE A 119 11.41 12.29 13.10
CA PHE A 119 11.30 13.12 14.29
C PHE A 119 12.67 13.33 14.97
N ARG A 120 13.46 12.26 15.14
CA ARG A 120 14.80 12.36 15.73
C ARG A 120 15.72 13.27 14.93
N ILE A 121 15.72 13.14 13.61
CA ILE A 121 16.53 13.98 12.70
C ILE A 121 16.12 15.44 12.81
N MET A 122 14.81 15.74 12.72
CA MET A 122 14.32 17.11 12.85
C MET A 122 14.61 17.69 14.24
N TYR A 123 14.44 16.90 15.29
CA TYR A 123 14.72 17.35 16.65
C TYR A 123 16.21 17.64 16.86
N SER A 124 17.11 16.79 16.35
CA SER A 124 18.55 17.06 16.44
C SER A 124 18.93 18.33 15.66
N GLU A 125 18.36 18.54 14.47
CA GLU A 125 18.59 19.77 13.71
C GLU A 125 18.13 21.02 14.48
N ILE A 126 16.96 20.97 15.14
CA ILE A 126 16.48 22.07 16.00
C ILE A 126 17.45 22.34 17.15
N GLN A 127 18.00 21.32 17.79
CA GLN A 127 18.98 21.51 18.86
C GLN A 127 20.30 22.09 18.34
N GLU A 128 20.79 21.60 17.20
CA GLU A 128 22.00 22.15 16.58
C GLU A 128 21.84 23.62 16.16
N LEU A 129 20.66 24.01 15.69
CA LEU A 129 20.32 25.42 15.42
C LEU A 129 20.31 26.26 16.71
N LYS A 130 19.70 25.76 17.78
CA LYS A 130 19.64 26.47 19.07
C LYS A 130 21.02 26.62 19.71
N ASP A 131 21.87 25.62 19.57
CA ASP A 131 23.23 25.61 20.08
C ASP A 131 24.20 26.44 19.21
N GLY A 132 23.74 27.03 18.10
CA GLY A 132 24.57 27.77 17.14
C GLY A 132 25.56 26.89 16.37
N LYS A 133 25.45 25.56 16.45
CA LYS A 133 26.36 24.61 15.79
C LYS A 133 26.23 24.62 14.27
N LEU A 134 25.16 25.20 13.76
CA LEU A 134 24.91 25.38 12.33
C LEU A 134 25.12 26.83 11.85
N ASP A 135 25.57 27.74 12.72
CA ASP A 135 25.76 29.16 12.37
C ASP A 135 26.83 29.36 11.29
N TRP A 136 27.77 28.43 11.15
CA TRP A 136 28.75 28.41 10.05
C TRP A 136 28.09 28.37 8.66
N ARG A 137 26.85 27.88 8.54
CA ARG A 137 26.07 27.92 7.29
C ARG A 137 25.59 29.33 6.96
N LEU A 138 25.53 30.24 7.93
CA LEU A 138 25.18 31.66 7.70
C LEU A 138 26.33 32.42 7.03
N THR A 139 27.57 32.03 7.33
CA THR A 139 28.80 32.67 6.81
C THR A 139 29.36 31.98 5.58
N HIS A 140 28.68 30.92 5.09
CA HIS A 140 29.10 30.21 3.88
C HIS A 140 29.00 31.10 2.63
N PRO A 141 30.08 31.19 1.82
CA PRO A 141 30.14 32.10 0.67
C PRO A 141 29.07 31.83 -0.39
N GLU A 142 28.55 30.60 -0.49
CA GLU A 142 27.47 30.26 -1.43
C GLU A 142 26.13 30.92 -1.09
N ARG A 143 25.89 31.32 0.16
CA ARG A 143 24.67 32.05 0.56
C ARG A 143 24.74 33.54 0.23
N ALA A 144 25.95 34.06 0.04
CA ALA A 144 26.20 35.44 -0.39
C ALA A 144 26.12 35.60 -1.91
N LEU A 145 26.04 34.50 -2.67
CA LEU A 145 25.82 34.55 -4.10
C LEU A 145 24.36 34.90 -4.36
N PRO A 146 24.06 35.88 -5.24
CA PRO A 146 22.70 36.14 -5.66
C PRO A 146 22.11 34.86 -6.28
N PRO A 147 20.81 34.58 -6.08
CA PRO A 147 20.17 33.45 -6.74
C PRO A 147 20.45 33.55 -8.24
N SER A 148 20.97 32.47 -8.83
CA SER A 148 21.22 32.42 -10.27
C SER A 148 19.97 32.88 -11.00
N PRO A 149 20.07 33.77 -12.02
CA PRO A 149 18.90 34.21 -12.75
C PRO A 149 18.18 32.98 -13.26
N VAL A 150 16.93 32.82 -12.82
CA VAL A 150 16.02 31.79 -13.29
C VAL A 150 16.07 31.86 -14.80
N ARG A 151 16.65 30.84 -15.44
CA ARG A 151 16.73 30.75 -16.89
C ARG A 151 15.28 30.75 -17.36
N GLY A 152 14.86 31.88 -17.93
CA GLY A 152 13.47 32.12 -18.32
C GLY A 152 12.94 30.90 -19.05
N GLN A 153 11.74 30.48 -18.67
CA GLN A 153 10.97 29.46 -19.36
C GLN A 153 11.09 29.71 -20.86
N GLN A 154 11.81 28.82 -21.56
CA GLN A 154 11.72 28.76 -23.01
C GLN A 154 10.25 28.46 -23.31
N ALA A 155 9.54 29.45 -23.85
CA ALA A 155 8.30 29.22 -24.55
C ALA A 155 8.61 28.24 -25.69
N LEU A 156 8.10 27.02 -25.56
CA LEU A 156 8.10 26.05 -26.64
C LEU A 156 6.96 26.41 -27.60
N PRO A 157 7.21 26.45 -28.92
CA PRO A 157 6.14 26.54 -29.93
C PRO A 157 5.28 25.27 -29.95
#